data_AF-A0A1G7AJP7-F1
#
_entry.id   AF-A0A1G7AJP7-F1
#
_cell.length_a   1.000
_cell.length_b   1.000
_cell.length_c   1.000
_cell.angle_alpha   90.00
_cell.angle_beta   90.00
_cell.angle_gamma   90.00
#
_symmetry.space_group_name_H-M   'P 1'
#
loop_
_entity.id
_entity.type
_entity.pdbx_description
1 polymer ?
#
loop_
_entity_poly.entity_id
_entity_poly.type
_entity_poly.pdbx_seq_one_letter_code
_entity_poly.pdbx_strand_id
1 'polypeptide(L)'
;MSKRMTETQIVSILKEAEAGIPAKELCRKYGIASSTFYKWRSKYGGMEASDVKRLKELEEENRRLKQMYADLSLKAQMQEEI
;
A
#
# COMPACT_ATOMS: atom_id res chain seq x y z
N MET A 1 -3.41 -11.34 19.47
CA MET A 1 -3.72 -10.18 18.59
C MET A 1 -2.65 -10.12 17.50
N SER A 2 -3.02 -10.15 16.23
CA SER A 2 -2.06 -10.00 15.13
C SER A 2 -1.70 -8.52 14.97
N LYS A 3 -0.43 -8.16 15.14
CA LYS A 3 0.05 -6.79 14.95
C LYS A 3 0.06 -6.50 13.44
N ARG A 4 -0.77 -5.55 12.98
CA ARG A 4 -0.73 -5.10 11.58
C ARG A 4 0.62 -4.46 11.32
N MET A 5 1.37 -5.01 10.37
CA MET A 5 2.59 -4.42 9.86
C MET A 5 2.29 -3.25 8.93
N THR A 6 3.13 -2.21 8.99
CA THR A 6 3.06 -1.10 8.04
C THR A 6 3.66 -1.52 6.70
N GLU A 7 3.26 -0.86 5.61
CA GLU A 7 3.83 -1.13 4.28
C GLU A 7 5.34 -0.91 4.24
N THR A 8 5.85 0.09 4.97
CA THR A 8 7.28 0.34 5.08
C THR A 8 8.01 -0.82 5.75
N GLN A 9 7.43 -1.39 6.81
CA GLN A 9 7.98 -2.60 7.44
C GLN A 9 7.92 -3.81 6.49
N ILE A 10 6.84 -3.93 5.71
CA ILE A 10 6.69 -4.99 4.72
C ILE A 10 7.80 -4.90 3.67
N VAL A 11 8.05 -3.72 3.10
CA VAL A 11 9.13 -3.51 2.13
C VAL A 11 10.50 -3.82 2.75
N SER A 12 10.77 -3.39 3.99
CA SER A 12 12.03 -3.73 4.66
C SER A 12 12.24 -5.26 4.79
N ILE A 13 11.20 -6.03 5.10
CA ILE A 13 11.29 -7.50 5.14
C ILE A 13 11.53 -8.08 3.74
N LEU A 14 10.87 -7.56 2.71
CA LEU A 14 11.08 -8.03 1.34
C LEU A 14 12.51 -7.76 0.87
N LYS A 15 13.11 -6.63 1.27
CA LYS A 15 14.52 -6.33 1.01
C LYS A 15 15.48 -7.29 1.70
N GLU A 16 15.19 -7.71 2.93
CA GLU A 16 15.97 -8.77 3.58
C GLU A 16 15.94 -10.07 2.75
N ALA A 17 14.81 -10.40 2.13
CA ALA A 17 14.70 -11.55 1.24
C ALA A 17 15.46 -11.35 -0.07
N GLU A 18 15.43 -10.15 -0.65
CA GLU A 18 16.19 -9.78 -1.85
C GLU A 18 17.71 -9.79 -1.59
N ALA A 19 18.13 -9.47 -0.35
CA ALA A 19 19.50 -9.61 0.12
C ALA A 19 19.94 -11.07 0.38
N GLY A 20 19.04 -12.04 0.15
CA GLY A 20 19.35 -13.47 0.19
C GLY A 20 18.89 -14.20 1.45
N ILE A 21 18.21 -13.54 2.40
CA ILE A 21 17.69 -14.23 3.60
C ILE A 21 16.51 -15.12 3.19
N PRO A 22 16.49 -16.42 3.53
CA PRO A 22 15.40 -17.32 3.17
C PRO A 22 14.05 -16.86 3.72
N ALA A 23 13.02 -16.85 2.88
CA ALA A 23 11.65 -16.45 3.27
C ALA A 23 11.13 -17.20 4.52
N LYS A 24 11.48 -18.49 4.67
CA LYS A 24 11.09 -19.31 5.84
C LYS A 24 11.69 -18.77 7.14
N GLU A 25 12.90 -18.24 7.11
CA GLU A 25 13.56 -17.61 8.26
C GLU A 25 12.90 -16.29 8.61
N LEU A 26 12.64 -15.45 7.60
CA LEU A 26 11.91 -14.19 7.78
C LEU A 26 10.51 -14.42 8.36
N CYS A 27 9.79 -15.44 7.87
CA CYS A 27 8.50 -15.82 8.42
C CYS A 27 8.56 -16.17 9.90
N ARG A 28 9.59 -16.90 10.34
CA ARG A 28 9.81 -17.23 11.75
C ARG A 28 10.21 -16.00 12.58
N LYS A 29 11.18 -15.21 12.08
CA LYS A 29 11.70 -14.01 12.74
C LYS A 29 10.61 -12.98 13.01
N TYR A 30 9.74 -12.75 12.03
CA TYR A 30 8.68 -11.74 12.10
C TYR A 30 7.32 -12.29 12.54
N GLY A 31 7.22 -13.59 12.81
CA GLY A 31 5.98 -14.23 13.24
C GLY A 31 4.86 -14.17 12.19
N ILE A 32 5.22 -14.21 10.90
CA ILE A 32 4.27 -14.11 9.78
C ILE A 32 4.13 -15.46 9.07
N ALA A 33 2.93 -15.76 8.59
CA ALA A 33 2.70 -16.93 7.75
C ALA A 33 3.39 -16.79 6.38
N SER A 34 3.87 -17.91 5.82
CA SER A 34 4.49 -17.92 4.48
C SER A 34 3.56 -17.36 3.40
N SER A 35 2.26 -17.66 3.49
CA SER A 35 1.26 -17.12 2.57
C SER A 35 1.16 -15.59 2.63
N THR A 36 1.32 -15.00 3.81
CA THR A 36 1.37 -13.54 3.99
C THR A 36 2.60 -12.94 3.33
N PHE A 37 3.78 -13.57 3.51
CA PHE A 37 5.02 -13.11 2.88
C PHE A 37 4.91 -13.08 1.36
N TYR A 38 4.39 -14.13 0.72
CA TYR A 38 4.24 -14.16 -0.73
C TYR A 38 3.18 -13.19 -1.25
N LYS A 39 2.10 -12.95 -0.50
CA LYS A 39 1.14 -11.87 -0.83
C LYS A 39 1.82 -10.50 -0.83
N TRP A 40 2.67 -10.25 0.15
CA TRP A 40 3.46 -9.01 0.18
C TRP A 40 4.45 -8.92 -0.96
N ARG A 41 5.17 -10.01 -1.26
CA ARG A 41 6.10 -10.06 -2.39
C ARG A 41 5.40 -9.77 -3.73
N SER A 42 4.19 -10.27 -3.93
CA SER A 42 3.41 -9.98 -5.14
C SER A 42 2.94 -8.52 -5.21
N LYS A 43 2.65 -7.88 -4.07
CA LYS A 43 2.11 -6.51 -4.05
C LYS A 43 3.20 -5.44 -4.02
N TYR A 44 4.30 -5.69 -3.31
CA TYR A 44 5.35 -4.71 -3.00
C TYR A 44 6.75 -5.15 -3.40
N GLY A 45 6.92 -6.34 -4.00
CA GLY A 45 8.24 -6.80 -4.44
C GLY A 45 8.85 -5.86 -5.48
N GLY A 46 10.15 -5.57 -5.35
CA GLY A 46 10.84 -4.61 -6.21
C GLY A 46 10.49 -3.14 -5.97
N MET A 47 9.67 -2.81 -4.95
CA MET A 47 9.40 -1.43 -4.55
C MET A 47 10.36 -0.97 -3.46
N GLU A 48 10.78 0.29 -3.56
CA GLU A 48 11.50 0.99 -2.50
C GLU A 48 10.55 1.58 -1.45
N ALA A 49 11.07 1.89 -0.26
CA ALA A 49 10.28 2.57 0.77
C ALA A 49 9.78 3.95 0.31
N SER A 50 10.56 4.63 -0.55
CA SER A 50 10.17 5.86 -1.23
C SER A 50 8.99 5.66 -2.17
N ASP A 51 8.93 4.51 -2.88
CA ASP A 51 7.86 4.20 -3.81
C ASP A 51 6.55 3.98 -3.07
N VAL A 52 6.59 3.28 -1.93
CA VAL A 52 5.43 3.11 -1.05
C VAL A 52 4.93 4.45 -0.52
N LYS A 53 5.84 5.33 -0.08
CA LYS A 53 5.45 6.67 0.39
C LYS A 53 4.78 7.45 -0.73
N ARG A 54 5.37 7.44 -1.92
CA ARG A 54 4.84 8.14 -3.09
C ARG A 54 3.48 7.60 -3.52
N LEU A 55 3.31 6.27 -3.47
CA LEU A 55 2.04 5.61 -3.77
C LEU A 55 0.93 6.06 -2.81
N LYS A 56 1.22 6.14 -1.51
CA LYS A 56 0.26 6.67 -0.52
C LYS A 56 -0.14 8.11 -0.77
N GLU A 57 0.83 8.97 -1.07
CA GLU A 57 0.55 10.38 -1.39
C GLU A 57 -0.34 10.49 -2.63
N LEU A 58 -0.06 9.69 -3.67
CA LEU A 58 -0.88 9.64 -4.88
C LEU A 58 -2.29 9.10 -4.63
N GLU A 59 -2.45 8.07 -3.80
CA GLU A 59 -3.75 7.54 -3.40
C GLU A 59 -4.59 8.58 -2.64
N GLU A 60 -3.96 9.32 -1.73
CA GLU A 60 -4.63 10.39 -0.98
C GLU A 60 -5.05 11.55 -1.90
N GLU A 61 -4.16 11.99 -2.78
CA GLU A 61 -4.46 13.05 -3.74
C GLU A 61 -5.57 12.62 -4.70
N ASN A 62 -5.52 11.38 -5.22
CA ASN A 62 -6.58 10.85 -6.08
C ASN A 62 -7.94 10.81 -5.37
N ARG A 63 -7.96 10.46 -4.07
CA ARG A 63 -9.19 10.51 -3.26
C ARG A 63 -9.74 11.92 -3.14
N ARG A 64 -8.88 12.91 -2.87
CA ARG A 64 -9.27 14.33 -2.76
C ARG A 64 -9.83 14.85 -4.08
N LEU A 65 -9.14 14.56 -5.19
CA LEU A 65 -9.58 14.95 -6.54
C LEU A 65 -10.92 14.33 -6.91
N LYS A 66 -11.14 13.04 -6.61
CA LYS A 66 -12.44 12.37 -6.84
C LYS A 66 -13.56 12.99 -6.03
N GLN A 67 -13.31 13.34 -4.77
CA GLN A 67 -14.31 14.01 -3.93
C GLN A 67 -14.67 15.39 -4.52
N MET A 68 -13.66 16.20 -4.84
CA MET A 68 -13.86 17.52 -5.42
C MET A 68 -14.62 17.44 -6.75
N TYR A 69 -14.29 16.46 -7.61
CA TYR A 69 -15.00 16.23 -8.86
C TYR A 69 -16.47 15.85 -8.63
N ALA A 70 -16.76 14.97 -7.66
CA ALA A 70 -18.12 14.60 -7.31
C ALA A 70 -18.92 15.83 -6.81
N ASP A 71 -18.33 16.63 -5.92
CA ASP A 71 -18.96 17.83 -5.38
C ASP A 71 -19.24 18.86 -6.49
N LEU A 72 -18.30 19.06 -7.42
CA LEU A 72 -18.47 19.95 -8.56
C LEU A 72 -19.53 19.43 -9.54
N SER A 73 -19.54 18.12 -9.82
CA SER A 73 -20.52 17.50 -10.71
C SER A 73 -21.93 17.65 -10.18
N LEU A 74 -22.13 17.41 -8.87
CA LEU A 74 -23.41 17.61 -8.20
C LEU A 74 -23.87 19.07 -8.27
N LYS A 75 -22.97 20.03 -8.04
CA LYS A 75 -23.29 21.46 -8.16
C LYS A 75 -23.70 21.85 -9.58
N ALA A 76 -23.00 21.35 -10.59
CA ALA A 76 -23.31 21.63 -11.99
C ALA A 76 -24.69 21.08 -12.37
N GLN A 77 -25.02 19.85 -11.97
CA GLN A 77 -26.35 19.27 -12.20
C GLN A 77 -27.47 20.11 -11.56
N MET A 78 -27.27 20.57 -10.32
CA MET A 78 -28.24 21.45 -9.65
C MET A 78 -28.44 22.80 -10.35
N GLN A 79 -27.44 23.31 -11.07
CA GLN A 79 -27.54 24.56 -11.83
C GLN A 79 -28.26 24.39 -13.16
N GLU A 80 -28.24 23.20 -13.76
CA GLU A 80 -28.98 22.89 -15.00
C GLU A 80 -30.48 22.63 -14.76
N GLU A 81 -30.88 22.32 -13.52
CA GLU A 81 -32.27 22.07 -13.13
C GLU A 81 -33.06 23.35 -12.76
N ILE A 82 -32.47 24.54 -12.88
CA ILE A 82 -33.10 25.86 -12.66
C ILE A 82 -33.30 26.58 -13.99
#